data_AF-A0A5B7H1T0-F1
#
_entry.id   AF-A0A5B7H1T0-F1
#
_cell.length_a   1.000
_cell.length_b   1.000
_cell.length_c   1.000
_cell.angle_alpha   90.00
_cell.angle_beta   90.00
_cell.angle_gamma   90.00
#
_symmetry.space_group_name_H-M   'P 1'
#
loop_
_entity.id
_entity.type
_entity.pdbx_description
1 polymer ?
#
loop_
_entity_poly.entity_id
_entity_poly.type
_entity_poly.pdbx_seq_one_letter_code
_entity_poly.pdbx_strand_id
1 'polypeptide(L)'
;MNFPQAGVCSDKICHGSLMNIRRMKAVQRPSSEVLRQAKEFLKEYYASLKKSGSAEEEARWQEVVTSVAKRGTYRLTHSELQYGAKLAWRNAPRCIGRMQWTRLEVYSYF
;
A
#
# COMPACT_ATOMS: atom_id res chain seq x y z
N MET A 1 -1.95 -15.65 9.46
CA MET A 1 -1.62 -14.77 8.31
C MET A 1 -2.93 -14.21 7.79
N ASN A 2 -3.25 -12.94 8.06
CA ASN A 2 -4.46 -12.30 7.56
C ASN A 2 -4.16 -11.68 6.19
N PHE A 3 -4.69 -12.26 5.12
CA PHE A 3 -4.63 -11.68 3.78
C PHE A 3 -5.77 -10.66 3.63
N PRO A 4 -5.51 -9.35 3.42
CA PRO A 4 -6.56 -8.32 3.45
C PRO A 4 -7.47 -8.29 2.21
N GLN A 5 -7.55 -9.37 1.43
CA GLN A 5 -8.42 -9.39 0.26
C GLN A 5 -8.90 -10.80 -0.01
N ALA A 6 -10.15 -11.07 0.36
CA ALA A 6 -10.88 -12.24 -0.10
C ALA A 6 -10.63 -12.38 -1.62
N GLY A 7 -10.22 -13.58 -2.03
CA GLY A 7 -10.18 -13.91 -3.45
C GLY A 7 -11.54 -13.65 -4.09
N VAL A 8 -11.60 -13.58 -5.42
CA VAL A 8 -12.90 -13.43 -6.12
C VAL A 8 -13.70 -14.74 -6.08
N CYS A 9 -13.14 -15.80 -5.51
CA CYS A 9 -13.81 -17.08 -5.28
C CYS A 9 -14.75 -17.01 -4.08
N SER A 10 -15.85 -17.75 -4.14
CA SER A 10 -16.75 -18.01 -3.01
C SER A 10 -16.54 -19.44 -2.49
N ASP A 11 -17.16 -19.79 -1.37
CA ASP A 11 -17.05 -21.15 -0.79
C ASP A 11 -17.51 -22.26 -1.75
N LYS A 12 -18.39 -21.92 -2.70
CA LYS A 12 -18.98 -22.89 -3.64
C LYS A 12 -18.44 -22.79 -5.06
N ILE A 13 -17.79 -21.68 -5.43
CA ILE A 13 -17.41 -21.40 -6.82
C ILE A 13 -15.99 -20.81 -6.90
N CYS A 14 -15.14 -21.47 -7.68
CA CYS A 14 -13.83 -20.97 -8.05
C CYS A 14 -13.91 -20.06 -9.28
N HIS A 15 -13.43 -18.83 -9.13
CA HIS A 15 -13.37 -17.82 -10.21
C HIS A 15 -11.92 -17.58 -10.69
N GLY A 16 -10.99 -18.51 -10.42
CA GLY A 16 -9.56 -18.32 -10.67
C GLY A 16 -9.16 -18.15 -12.14
N SER A 17 -9.91 -18.74 -13.07
CA SER A 17 -9.67 -18.62 -14.52
C SER A 17 -10.25 -17.35 -15.14
N LEU A 18 -11.07 -16.60 -14.40
CA LEU A 18 -11.66 -15.37 -14.93
C LEU A 18 -10.60 -14.27 -15.03
N MET A 19 -10.53 -13.65 -16.21
CA MET A 19 -9.69 -12.49 -16.45
C MET A 19 -10.40 -11.20 -16.01
N ASN A 20 -9.63 -10.17 -15.64
CA ASN A 20 -10.14 -8.84 -15.27
C ASN A 20 -11.18 -8.77 -14.13
N ILE A 21 -11.12 -9.71 -13.19
CA ILE A 21 -12.05 -9.84 -12.06
C ILE A 21 -12.01 -8.72 -11.01
N ARG A 22 -10.91 -7.97 -10.93
CA ARG A 22 -10.75 -6.86 -9.98
C ARG A 22 -10.79 -5.53 -10.71
N ARG A 23 -12.00 -5.01 -10.95
CA ARG A 23 -12.20 -3.65 -11.47
C ARG A 23 -12.25 -2.69 -10.28
N MET A 24 -11.15 -2.03 -9.97
CA MET A 24 -11.13 -1.01 -8.91
C MET A 24 -12.02 0.17 -9.34
N LYS A 25 -13.00 0.54 -8.52
CA LYS A 25 -13.78 1.75 -8.74
C LYS A 25 -12.92 2.96 -8.39
N ALA A 26 -12.86 3.96 -9.27
CA ALA A 26 -12.14 5.21 -9.07
C ALA A 26 -12.92 6.19 -8.16
N VAL A 27 -13.39 5.70 -7.01
CA VAL A 27 -14.11 6.51 -6.02
C VAL A 27 -13.13 6.99 -4.97
N GLN A 28 -13.23 8.27 -4.57
CA GLN A 28 -12.45 8.80 -3.46
C GLN A 28 -12.83 8.06 -2.18
N ARG A 29 -11.82 7.55 -1.47
CA ARG A 29 -12.02 6.84 -0.21
C ARG A 29 -12.33 7.83 0.92
N PRO A 30 -13.17 7.45 1.90
CA PRO A 30 -13.41 8.29 3.07
C PRO A 30 -12.13 8.43 3.90
N SER A 31 -11.95 9.56 4.58
CA SER A 31 -10.76 9.88 5.37
C SER A 31 -10.44 8.82 6.44
N SER A 32 -11.45 8.19 7.04
CA SER A 32 -11.26 7.11 8.02
C SER A 32 -10.58 5.87 7.42
N GLU A 33 -10.95 5.48 6.20
CA GLU A 33 -10.33 4.38 5.48
C GLU A 33 -8.91 4.75 5.05
N VAL A 34 -8.70 5.98 4.58
CA VAL A 34 -7.37 6.51 4.22
C VAL A 34 -6.43 6.46 5.43
N LEU A 35 -6.87 6.92 6.60
CA LEU A 35 -6.06 6.90 7.84
C LEU A 35 -5.72 5.48 8.27
N ARG A 36 -6.67 4.55 8.19
CA ARG A 36 -6.43 3.14 8.53
C ARG A 36 -5.37 2.54 7.59
N GLN A 37 -5.55 2.70 6.28
CA GLN A 37 -4.60 2.17 5.28
C GLN A 37 -3.23 2.84 5.38
N ALA A 38 -3.18 4.15 5.63
CA ALA A 38 -1.93 4.88 5.82
C ALA A 38 -1.16 4.38 7.05
N LYS A 39 -1.86 4.12 8.16
CA LYS A 39 -1.24 3.56 9.38
C LYS A 39 -0.68 2.16 9.15
N GLU A 40 -1.42 1.29 8.45
CA GLU A 40 -0.96 -0.04 8.07
C GLU A 40 0.30 0.03 7.19
N PHE A 41 0.28 0.90 6.18
CA PHE A 41 1.43 1.13 5.29
C PHE A 41 2.66 1.65 6.03
N LEU A 42 2.51 2.67 6.89
CA LEU A 42 3.63 3.23 7.65
C LEU A 42 4.25 2.18 8.57
N LYS A 43 3.43 1.38 9.26
CA LYS A 43 3.94 0.27 10.09
C LYS A 43 4.78 -0.71 9.28
N GLU A 44 4.32 -1.11 8.10
CA GLU A 44 5.06 -2.02 7.21
C GLU A 44 6.38 -1.38 6.73
N TYR A 45 6.34 -0.10 6.36
CA TYR A 45 7.51 0.67 5.95
C TYR A 45 8.57 0.76 7.06
N TYR A 46 8.20 1.22 8.25
CA TYR A 46 9.15 1.35 9.37
C TYR A 46 9.63 0.00 9.91
N ALA A 47 8.79 -1.04 9.83
CA ALA A 47 9.23 -2.42 10.10
C ALA A 47 10.30 -2.90 9.10
N SER A 48 10.16 -2.57 7.82
CA SER A 48 11.17 -2.91 6.81
C SER A 48 12.52 -2.23 7.05
N LEU A 49 12.52 -1.06 7.70
CA LEU A 49 13.71 -0.32 8.08
C LEU A 49 14.28 -0.72 9.45
N LYS A 50 13.65 -1.68 10.16
CA LYS A 50 13.97 -2.01 11.57
C LYS A 50 13.87 -0.79 12.52
N LYS A 51 13.00 0.16 12.21
CA LYS A 51 12.75 1.40 12.96
C LYS A 51 11.33 1.46 13.57
N SER A 52 10.69 0.31 13.76
CA SER A 52 9.36 0.23 14.37
C SER A 52 9.33 0.85 15.76
N GLY A 53 8.32 1.67 16.04
CA GLY A 53 8.14 2.35 17.32
C GLY A 53 9.13 3.50 17.56
N SER A 54 9.82 3.96 16.52
CA SER A 54 10.70 5.12 16.60
C SER A 54 9.92 6.43 16.72
N ALA A 55 10.54 7.47 17.29
CA ALA A 55 9.97 8.82 17.30
C ALA A 55 9.70 9.36 15.88
N GLU A 56 10.48 8.89 14.89
CA GLU A 56 10.28 9.20 13.47
C GLU A 56 8.94 8.65 12.94
N GLU A 57 8.54 7.44 13.33
CA GLU A 57 7.26 6.83 12.95
C GLU A 57 6.08 7.63 13.51
N GLU A 58 6.14 8.00 14.79
CA GLU A 58 5.06 8.76 15.44
C GLU A 58 4.95 10.19 14.87
N ALA A 59 6.09 10.86 14.66
CA ALA A 59 6.10 12.19 14.04
C ALA A 59 5.51 12.15 12.63
N ARG A 60 5.88 11.14 11.83
CA ARG A 60 5.34 10.96 10.47
C ARG A 60 3.84 10.63 10.50
N TRP A 61 3.40 9.81 11.45
CA TRP A 61 1.99 9.49 11.64
C TRP A 61 1.16 10.75 11.94
N GLN A 62 1.63 11.62 12.85
CA GLN A 62 0.94 12.87 13.18
C GLN A 62 0.84 13.83 11.98
N GLU A 63 1.88 13.89 11.14
CA GLU A 63 1.89 14.67 9.91
C GLU A 63 0.83 14.16 8.91
N VAL A 64 0.72 12.84 8.75
CA VAL A 64 -0.28 12.21 7.88
C VAL A 64 -1.69 12.49 8.39
N VAL A 65 -1.95 12.33 9.70
CA VAL A 65 -3.25 12.65 10.30
C VAL A 65 -3.64 14.11 10.03
N THR A 66 -2.70 15.03 10.24
CA THR A 66 -2.92 16.46 10.01
C THR A 66 -3.18 16.76 8.53
N SER A 67 -2.45 16.12 7.63
CA SER A 67 -2.60 16.30 6.17
C SER A 67 -3.95 15.80 5.68
N VAL A 68 -4.37 14.60 6.12
CA VAL A 68 -5.67 14.01 5.77
C VAL A 68 -6.81 14.84 6.34
N ALA A 69 -6.69 15.37 7.56
CA ALA A 69 -7.70 16.26 8.14
C ALA A 69 -7.87 17.56 7.32
N LYS A 70 -6.76 18.14 6.82
CA LYS A 70 -6.79 19.39 6.06
C LYS A 70 -7.21 19.22 4.58
N ARG A 71 -6.76 18.14 3.93
CA ARG A 71 -6.85 17.98 2.46
C ARG A 71 -7.66 16.76 2.02
N GLY A 72 -8.09 15.90 2.94
CA GLY A 72 -8.67 14.59 2.64
C GLY A 72 -7.68 13.56 2.11
N THR A 73 -6.40 13.92 1.93
CA THR A 73 -5.34 13.08 1.39
C THR A 73 -3.98 13.46 1.97
N TYR A 74 -2.97 12.61 1.80
CA TYR A 74 -1.60 12.87 2.20
C TYR A 74 -0.64 12.58 1.04
N ARG A 75 0.55 13.17 1.09
CA ARG A 75 1.61 12.90 0.11
C ARG A 75 2.66 11.99 0.75
N LEU A 76 3.05 10.97 -0.01
CA LEU A 76 4.16 10.11 0.35
C LEU A 76 5.49 10.85 0.15
N THR A 77 6.47 10.53 0.98
CA THR A 77 7.86 10.90 0.73
C THR A 77 8.41 10.09 -0.44
N HIS A 78 9.53 10.53 -1.03
CA HIS A 78 10.17 9.79 -2.12
C HIS A 78 10.55 8.35 -1.69
N SER A 79 11.09 8.20 -0.48
CA SER A 79 11.47 6.90 0.08
C SER A 79 10.27 5.98 0.31
N GLU A 80 9.15 6.53 0.80
CA GLU A 80 7.89 5.80 0.95
C GLU A 80 7.32 5.37 -0.41
N LEU A 81 7.38 6.26 -1.41
CA LEU A 81 6.93 5.96 -2.77
C LEU A 81 7.77 4.85 -3.42
N GLN A 82 9.10 4.93 -3.28
CA GLN A 82 10.02 3.89 -3.75
C GLN A 82 9.70 2.53 -3.12
N TYR A 83 9.51 2.51 -1.80
CA TYR A 83 9.15 1.32 -1.07
C TYR A 83 7.80 0.75 -1.54
N GLY A 84 6.77 1.60 -1.62
CA GLY A 84 5.44 1.21 -2.05
C GLY A 84 5.41 0.64 -3.47
N ALA A 85 6.17 1.25 -4.40
CA ALA A 85 6.27 0.76 -5.78
C ALA A 85 6.94 -0.63 -5.85
N LYS A 86 8.06 -0.82 -5.15
CA LYS A 86 8.77 -2.10 -5.06
C LYS A 86 7.90 -3.18 -4.43
N LEU A 87 7.21 -2.84 -3.34
CA LEU A 87 6.30 -3.73 -2.63
C LEU A 87 5.10 -4.14 -3.50
N ALA A 88 4.51 -3.19 -4.23
CA ALA A 88 3.41 -3.46 -5.16
C ALA A 88 3.83 -4.44 -6.26
N TRP A 89 5.03 -4.30 -6.82
CA TRP A 89 5.55 -5.24 -7.81
C TRP A 89 5.81 -6.63 -7.18
N ARG A 90 6.43 -6.68 -6.00
CA ARG A 90 6.63 -7.94 -5.26
C ARG A 90 5.31 -8.68 -5.02
N ASN A 91 4.25 -7.93 -4.72
CA ASN A 91 2.92 -8.45 -4.40
C ASN A 91 2.02 -8.65 -5.64
N ALA A 92 2.55 -8.55 -6.87
CA ALA A 92 1.79 -8.80 -8.09
C ALA A 92 1.76 -10.32 -8.40
N PRO A 93 0.68 -11.07 -8.07
CA PRO A 93 0.68 -12.53 -8.14
C PRO A 93 0.80 -13.08 -9.57
N ARG A 94 0.46 -12.27 -10.58
CA ARG A 94 0.55 -12.62 -12.00
C ARG A 94 1.90 -12.28 -12.65
N CYS A 95 2.84 -11.70 -11.90
CA CYS A 95 4.17 -11.36 -12.41
C CYS A 95 5.16 -12.52 -12.19
N ILE A 96 5.62 -13.12 -13.28
CA ILE A 96 6.70 -14.13 -13.24
C ILE A 96 8.05 -13.52 -12.86
N GLY A 97 8.32 -12.27 -13.30
CA GLY A 97 9.58 -11.55 -13.10
C GLY A 97 9.80 -10.95 -11.72
N ARG A 98 9.04 -11.36 -10.70
CA ARG A 98 9.10 -10.79 -9.34
C ARG A 98 10.44 -10.97 -8.63
N MET A 99 11.35 -11.80 -9.14
CA MET A 99 12.68 -12.00 -8.54
C MET A 99 13.52 -10.71 -8.52
N GLN A 100 13.32 -9.81 -9.50
CA GLN A 100 14.08 -8.56 -9.63
C GLN A 100 13.39 -7.36 -8.93
N TRP A 101 12.38 -7.59 -8.09
CA TRP A 101 11.53 -6.53 -7.51
C TRP A 101 12.29 -5.42 -6.77
N THR A 102 13.48 -5.71 -6.24
CA THR A 102 14.33 -4.73 -5.53
C THR A 102 15.04 -3.75 -6.46
N ARG A 103 15.19 -4.09 -7.75
CA ARG A 103 15.91 -3.31 -8.78
C ARG A 103 15.01 -2.33 -9.54
N LEU A 104 13.84 -2.01 -8.99
CA LEU A 104 12.97 -0.98 -9.55
C LEU A 104 13.55 0.41 -9.29
N GLU A 105 13.80 1.17 -10.35
CA GLU A 105 14.08 2.60 -10.29
C GLU A 105 12.77 3.37 -10.34
N VAL A 106 12.59 4.33 -9.43
CA VAL A 106 11.36 5.11 -9.33
C VAL A 106 11.70 6.58 -9.53
N TYR A 107 11.15 7.14 -10.61
CA TYR A 107 11.26 8.54 -10.96
C TYR A 107 10.06 9.29 -10.41
N SER A 108 10.32 10.35 -9.65
CA SER A 108 9.32 11.20 -9.02
C SER A 108 9.39 12.57 -9.68
N TYR A 109 8.26 13.05 -10.21
CA TYR A 109 8.17 14.31 -10.96
C TYR A 109 7.48 15.44 -10.18
N PHE A 110 7.53 15.38 -8.85
CA PHE A 110 6.86 16.33 -7.95
C PHE A 110 7.84 17.03 -7.03
#